data_AF-A0A9W7C425-F1
#
_entry.id   AF-A0A9W7C425-F1
#
_cell.length_a   1.000
_cell.length_b   1.000
_cell.length_c   1.000
_cell.angle_alpha   90.00
_cell.angle_beta   90.00
_cell.angle_gamma   90.00
#
_symmetry.space_group_name_H-M   'P 1'
#
loop_
_entity.id
_entity.type
_entity.pdbx_description
1 polymer ?
#
loop_
_entity_poly.entity_id
_entity_poly.type
_entity_poly.pdbx_seq_one_letter_code
_entity_poly.pdbx_strand_id
1 'polypeptide(L)'
;MYKHLVNIAVCYVTVFLTSVDDAVWLLPYFVSPSKEARFMHGVLFVLSLQLIVFVSWIISLGGHKLIKKYDYIFSIDSDALTSVLAALGAWVIFFCVLAKRRHTNKNAGYTHVQDVDVDVVEAGGKVNTTTTTTATTATTATTATTATTTTTTTTTIQYSPKTVFFSSLLNACDELCYFPPLLVSQKILLFDLSFGALLACVSIIFIVSTCLARCRKLVEISERIQLLGVLGVLALSLTIEAARDVIRS
;
A
#
# COMPACT_ATOMS: atom_id res chain seq x y z
N MET A 1 -8.01 -0.85 -32.82
CA MET A 1 -7.66 0.25 -31.90
C MET A 1 -8.72 0.46 -30.79
N TYR A 2 -9.99 0.70 -31.12
CA TYR A 2 -11.06 0.94 -30.11
C TYR A 2 -11.22 -0.19 -29.08
N LYS A 3 -11.16 -1.46 -29.50
CA LYS A 3 -11.25 -2.62 -28.59
C LYS A 3 -10.18 -2.62 -27.48
N HIS A 4 -8.94 -2.24 -27.80
CA HIS A 4 -7.86 -2.16 -26.82
C HIS A 4 -8.08 -1.02 -25.82
N LEU A 5 -8.58 0.13 -26.28
CA LEU A 5 -8.92 1.25 -25.39
C LEU A 5 -10.01 0.86 -24.39
N VAL A 6 -11.04 0.15 -24.83
CA VAL A 6 -12.10 -0.34 -23.94
C VAL A 6 -11.55 -1.34 -22.93
N ASN A 7 -10.71 -2.28 -23.36
CA ASN A 7 -10.07 -3.25 -22.46
C ASN A 7 -9.19 -2.56 -21.40
N ILE A 8 -8.35 -1.61 -21.82
CA ILE A 8 -7.50 -0.82 -20.92
C ILE A 8 -8.36 -0.06 -19.92
N ALA A 9 -9.47 0.55 -20.37
CA ALA A 9 -10.37 1.28 -19.49
C ALA A 9 -11.06 0.36 -18.46
N VAL A 10 -11.51 -0.82 -18.88
CA VAL A 10 -12.09 -1.82 -17.97
C VAL A 10 -11.06 -2.29 -16.95
N CYS A 11 -9.85 -2.66 -17.40
CA CYS A 11 -8.77 -3.06 -16.50
C CYS A 11 -8.40 -1.93 -15.52
N TYR A 12 -8.28 -0.70 -16.02
CA TYR A 12 -8.02 0.47 -15.18
C TYR A 12 -9.10 0.64 -14.11
N VAL A 13 -10.39 0.64 -14.49
CA VAL A 13 -11.48 0.84 -13.53
C VAL A 13 -11.53 -0.31 -12.52
N THR A 14 -11.38 -1.56 -12.96
CA THR A 14 -11.37 -2.72 -12.05
C THR A 14 -10.24 -2.61 -11.06
N VAL A 15 -8.98 -2.49 -11.53
CA VAL A 15 -7.80 -2.38 -10.65
C VAL A 15 -7.90 -1.14 -9.77
N PHE A 16 -8.36 -0.02 -10.31
CA PHE A 16 -8.52 1.19 -9.50
C PHE A 16 -9.51 0.97 -8.36
N LEU A 17 -10.67 0.37 -8.62
CA LEU A 17 -11.70 0.15 -7.61
C LEU A 17 -11.28 -0.87 -6.56
N THR A 18 -10.62 -1.95 -6.95
CA THR A 18 -10.14 -2.99 -6.02
C THR A 18 -8.97 -2.46 -5.19
N SER A 19 -8.04 -1.73 -5.80
CA SER A 19 -6.87 -1.18 -5.11
C SER A 19 -7.12 0.13 -4.33
N VAL A 20 -8.34 0.67 -4.34
CA VAL A 20 -8.70 1.81 -3.47
C VAL A 20 -8.67 1.39 -2.00
N ASP A 21 -9.07 0.16 -1.68
CA ASP A 21 -8.96 -0.36 -0.32
C ASP A 21 -7.49 -0.51 0.09
N ASP A 22 -6.62 -1.00 -0.81
CA ASP A 22 -5.17 -1.06 -0.57
C ASP A 22 -4.56 0.32 -0.28
N ALA A 23 -5.01 1.34 -0.99
CA ALA A 23 -4.55 2.72 -0.80
C ALA A 23 -4.89 3.24 0.61
N VAL A 24 -6.02 2.78 1.16
CA VAL A 24 -6.45 3.05 2.52
C VAL A 24 -5.48 2.43 3.54
N TRP A 25 -5.09 1.17 3.34
CA TRP A 25 -4.12 0.50 4.21
C TRP A 25 -2.72 1.11 4.14
N LEU A 26 -2.40 1.80 3.04
CA LEU A 26 -1.13 2.47 2.86
C LEU A 26 -1.04 3.86 3.52
N LEU A 27 -2.15 4.41 4.03
CA LEU A 27 -2.18 5.73 4.65
C LEU A 27 -1.08 5.96 5.68
N PRO A 28 -0.84 5.05 6.66
CA PRO A 28 0.18 5.27 7.68
C PRO A 28 1.58 5.48 7.09
N TYR A 29 1.86 4.86 5.95
CA TYR A 29 3.14 4.97 5.26
C TYR A 29 3.28 6.26 4.45
N PHE A 30 2.17 6.78 3.92
CA PHE A 30 2.15 8.09 3.24
C PHE A 30 2.22 9.27 4.22
N VAL A 31 1.87 9.07 5.49
CA VAL A 31 1.97 10.10 6.54
C VAL A 31 3.40 10.25 7.07
N SER A 32 4.32 9.31 6.77
CA SER A 32 5.73 9.36 7.19
C SER A 32 6.36 10.74 6.95
N PRO A 33 7.10 11.35 7.90
CA PRO A 33 7.56 12.74 7.76
C PRO A 33 8.57 12.94 6.62
N SER A 34 9.29 11.89 6.20
CA SER A 34 10.29 12.02 5.14
C SER A 34 9.69 11.85 3.74
N LYS A 35 9.96 12.80 2.84
CA LYS A 35 9.53 12.74 1.43
C LYS A 35 10.08 11.50 0.71
N GLU A 36 11.29 11.09 1.08
CA GLU A 36 11.94 9.92 0.49
C GLU A 36 11.24 8.61 0.86
N ALA A 37 10.85 8.43 2.13
CA ALA A 37 10.12 7.23 2.54
C ALA A 37 8.76 7.13 1.83
N ARG A 38 8.01 8.24 1.74
CA ARG A 38 6.73 8.28 1.01
C ARG A 38 6.89 7.83 -0.44
N PHE A 39 7.94 8.33 -1.10
CA PHE A 39 8.24 7.93 -2.47
C PHE A 39 8.60 6.45 -2.57
N MET A 40 9.46 5.95 -1.69
CA MET A 40 9.85 4.54 -1.66
C MET A 40 8.66 3.62 -1.42
N HIS A 41 7.73 3.99 -0.54
CA HIS A 41 6.51 3.22 -0.29
C HIS A 41 5.59 3.19 -1.51
N GLY A 42 5.41 4.34 -2.20
CA GLY A 42 4.66 4.37 -3.46
C GLY A 42 5.30 3.49 -4.55
N VAL A 43 6.62 3.49 -4.67
CA VAL A 43 7.33 2.61 -5.61
C VAL A 43 7.16 1.14 -5.25
N LEU A 44 7.27 0.78 -3.96
CA LEU A 44 7.08 -0.60 -3.51
C LEU A 44 5.67 -1.10 -3.78
N PHE A 45 4.65 -0.25 -3.60
CA PHE A 45 3.26 -0.58 -3.93
C PHE A 45 3.06 -0.85 -5.44
N VAL A 46 3.61 0.00 -6.30
CA VAL A 46 3.54 -0.23 -7.76
C VAL A 46 4.23 -1.55 -8.12
N LEU A 47 5.38 -1.82 -7.52
CA LEU A 47 6.14 -3.05 -7.78
C LEU A 47 5.40 -4.31 -7.30
N SER A 48 4.77 -4.27 -6.12
CA SER A 48 3.99 -5.41 -5.61
C SER A 48 2.80 -5.70 -6.52
N LEU A 49 2.07 -4.67 -6.95
CA LEU A 49 0.89 -4.87 -7.80
C LEU A 49 1.28 -5.40 -9.19
N GLN A 50 2.36 -4.89 -9.77
CA GLN A 50 2.86 -5.40 -11.05
C GLN A 50 3.41 -6.83 -10.93
N LEU A 51 4.08 -7.17 -9.82
CA LEU A 51 4.50 -8.55 -9.56
C LEU A 51 3.29 -9.49 -9.53
N ILE A 52 2.18 -9.05 -8.94
CA ILE A 52 0.96 -9.85 -8.85
C ILE A 52 0.31 -10.03 -10.22
N VAL A 53 0.22 -8.97 -11.04
CA VAL A 53 -0.22 -9.09 -12.44
C VAL A 53 0.61 -10.14 -13.19
N PHE A 54 1.94 -10.14 -12.98
CA PHE A 54 2.84 -11.12 -13.59
C PHE A 54 2.60 -12.55 -13.08
N VAL A 55 2.42 -12.73 -11.77
CA VAL A 55 2.09 -14.04 -11.17
C VAL A 55 0.73 -14.55 -11.67
N SER A 56 -0.29 -13.70 -11.71
CA SER A 56 -1.62 -14.02 -12.27
C SER A 56 -1.54 -14.47 -13.72
N TRP A 57 -0.64 -13.87 -14.49
CA TRP A 57 -0.37 -14.31 -15.85
C TRP A 57 0.26 -15.71 -15.92
N ILE A 58 1.25 -16.00 -15.08
CA ILE A 58 1.82 -17.35 -14.98
C ILE A 58 0.73 -18.37 -14.62
N ILE A 59 -0.12 -18.05 -13.65
CA ILE A 59 -1.26 -18.90 -13.24
C ILE A 59 -2.22 -19.11 -14.42
N SER A 60 -2.53 -18.06 -15.17
CA SER A 60 -3.40 -18.14 -16.36
C SER A 60 -2.81 -19.05 -17.45
N LEU A 61 -1.49 -19.02 -17.68
CA LEU A 61 -0.82 -19.97 -18.59
C LEU A 61 -0.98 -21.42 -18.13
N GLY A 62 -0.87 -21.67 -16.82
CA GLY A 62 -1.09 -22.99 -16.22
C GLY A 62 -2.55 -23.45 -16.39
N GLY A 63 -3.50 -22.55 -16.15
CA GLY A 63 -4.93 -22.79 -16.39
C GLY A 63 -5.22 -23.13 -17.85
N HIS A 64 -4.59 -22.44 -18.80
CA HIS A 64 -4.77 -22.73 -20.22
C HIS A 64 -4.26 -24.12 -20.60
N LYS A 65 -3.15 -24.58 -20.01
CA LYS A 65 -2.65 -25.95 -20.22
C LYS A 65 -3.57 -27.02 -19.63
N LEU A 66 -4.18 -26.74 -18.48
CA LEU A 66 -5.15 -27.66 -17.85
C LEU A 66 -6.44 -27.75 -18.67
N ILE A 67 -6.94 -26.62 -19.18
CA ILE A 67 -8.13 -26.56 -20.06
C ILE A 67 -7.82 -27.22 -21.41
N LYS A 68 -6.64 -26.96 -22.01
CA LYS A 68 -6.18 -27.58 -23.27
C LYS A 68 -5.92 -29.08 -23.19
N LYS A 69 -5.71 -29.64 -21.99
CA LYS A 69 -5.65 -31.10 -21.84
C LYS A 69 -7.00 -31.77 -22.18
N TYR A 70 -8.08 -30.97 -22.25
CA TYR A 70 -9.41 -31.37 -22.69
C TYR A 70 -9.76 -30.96 -24.12
N ASP A 71 -8.98 -30.10 -24.77
CA ASP A 71 -9.27 -29.65 -26.13
C ASP A 71 -7.98 -29.68 -26.97
N TYR A 72 -7.87 -30.74 -27.78
CA TYR A 72 -6.71 -31.06 -28.60
C TYR A 72 -6.46 -29.94 -29.63
N ILE A 73 -5.19 -29.55 -29.78
CA ILE A 73 -4.62 -28.72 -30.86
C ILE A 73 -4.79 -27.19 -30.65
N PHE A 74 -3.72 -26.48 -30.25
CA PHE A 74 -3.23 -25.34 -31.05
C PHE A 74 -1.85 -24.81 -30.66
N SER A 75 -1.15 -24.43 -31.73
CA SER A 75 0.08 -23.65 -31.87
C SER A 75 0.25 -22.54 -30.83
N ILE A 76 1.49 -22.36 -30.39
CA ILE A 76 1.91 -21.19 -29.61
C ILE A 76 1.81 -19.98 -30.55
N ASP A 77 0.83 -19.11 -30.30
CA ASP A 77 0.67 -17.87 -31.06
C ASP A 77 1.88 -16.96 -30.82
N SER A 78 2.50 -16.48 -31.90
CA SER A 78 3.60 -15.48 -31.87
C SER A 78 3.20 -14.21 -31.12
N ASP A 79 1.91 -13.93 -31.07
CA ASP A 79 1.34 -12.75 -30.42
C ASP A 79 1.45 -12.83 -28.91
N ALA A 80 1.34 -14.04 -28.34
CA ALA A 80 1.58 -14.24 -26.91
C ALA A 80 3.04 -13.98 -26.57
N LEU A 81 3.98 -14.50 -27.35
CA LEU A 81 5.42 -14.26 -27.14
C LEU A 81 5.77 -12.76 -27.25
N THR A 82 5.21 -12.08 -28.25
CA THR A 82 5.42 -10.64 -28.46
C THR A 82 4.88 -9.83 -27.29
N SER A 83 3.70 -10.20 -26.75
CA SER A 83 3.14 -9.53 -25.56
C SER A 83 4.01 -9.71 -24.31
N VAL A 84 4.67 -10.87 -24.16
CA VAL A 84 5.60 -11.13 -23.06
C VAL A 84 6.86 -10.30 -23.19
N LEU A 85 7.45 -10.25 -24.39
CA LEU A 85 8.64 -9.44 -24.65
C LEU A 85 8.35 -7.94 -24.46
N ALA A 86 7.17 -7.46 -24.88
CA ALA A 86 6.75 -6.09 -24.65
C ALA A 86 6.57 -5.78 -23.16
N ALA A 87 5.94 -6.68 -22.40
CA ALA A 87 5.78 -6.54 -20.95
C ALA A 87 7.15 -6.50 -20.25
N LEU A 88 8.05 -7.44 -20.57
CA LEU A 88 9.43 -7.45 -20.04
C LEU A 88 10.20 -6.18 -20.42
N GLY A 89 10.05 -5.70 -21.65
CA GLY A 89 10.66 -4.44 -22.09
C GLY A 89 10.17 -3.25 -21.28
N ALA A 90 8.86 -3.15 -21.02
CA ALA A 90 8.29 -2.11 -20.17
C ALA A 90 8.83 -2.16 -18.72
N TRP A 91 8.98 -3.38 -18.17
CA TRP A 91 9.61 -3.59 -16.86
C TRP A 91 11.07 -3.13 -16.82
N VAL A 92 11.86 -3.46 -17.84
CA VAL A 92 13.27 -3.03 -17.93
C VAL A 92 13.36 -1.51 -17.98
N ILE A 93 12.54 -0.84 -18.80
CA ILE A 93 12.50 0.62 -18.89
C ILE A 93 12.14 1.23 -17.53
N PHE A 94 11.12 0.68 -16.86
CA PHE A 94 10.70 1.14 -15.54
C PHE A 94 11.82 1.02 -14.50
N PHE A 95 12.50 -0.14 -14.42
CA PHE A 95 13.64 -0.34 -13.53
C PHE A 95 14.82 0.56 -13.88
N CYS A 96 15.11 0.80 -15.15
CA CYS A 96 16.15 1.74 -15.58
C CYS A 96 15.85 3.18 -15.11
N VAL A 97 14.60 3.62 -15.21
CA VAL A 97 14.18 4.95 -14.72
C VAL A 97 14.32 5.05 -13.19
N LEU A 98 13.93 4.00 -12.45
CA LEU A 98 14.09 3.96 -10.99
C LEU A 98 15.56 3.93 -10.58
N ALA A 99 16.39 3.12 -11.24
CA ALA A 99 17.82 3.01 -10.97
C ALA A 99 18.54 4.35 -11.24
N LYS A 100 18.22 5.01 -12.35
CA LYS A 100 18.75 6.34 -12.68
C LYS A 100 18.37 7.37 -11.63
N ARG A 101 17.10 7.41 -11.20
CA ARG A 101 16.63 8.33 -10.15
C ARG A 101 17.31 8.09 -8.81
N ARG A 102 17.54 6.82 -8.45
CA ARG A 102 18.28 6.46 -7.23
C ARG A 102 19.74 6.92 -7.27
N HIS A 103 20.38 6.83 -8.43
CA HIS A 103 21.76 7.30 -8.61
C HIS A 103 21.86 8.83 -8.49
N THR A 104 20.93 9.58 -9.08
CA THR A 104 20.90 11.04 -8.97
C THR A 104 20.74 11.51 -7.53
N ASN A 105 19.95 10.80 -6.71
CA ASN A 105 19.73 11.21 -5.31
C ASN A 105 20.98 10.99 -4.44
N LYS A 106 21.76 9.92 -4.67
CA LYS A 106 23.00 9.68 -3.91
C LYS A 106 24.06 10.77 -4.13
N ASN A 107 24.07 11.41 -5.30
CA ASN A 107 25.02 12.46 -5.62
C ASN A 107 24.59 13.84 -5.07
N ALA A 108 23.34 14.00 -4.65
CA ALA A 108 22.83 15.25 -4.08
C ALA A 108 23.04 15.35 -2.55
N GLY A 109 23.39 14.25 -1.87
CA GLY A 109 23.45 14.18 -0.41
C GLY A 109 24.81 14.43 0.25
N TYR A 110 25.87 14.72 -0.51
CA TYR A 110 27.21 15.03 0.05
C TYR A 110 27.45 16.55 0.23
N THR A 111 26.40 17.33 0.49
CA THR A 111 26.57 18.67 1.07
C THR A 111 26.61 18.53 2.59
N HIS A 112 27.84 18.59 3.11
CA HIS A 112 28.25 18.74 4.50
C HIS A 112 27.16 19.40 5.38
N VAL A 113 26.51 18.61 6.24
CA VAL A 113 25.72 19.17 7.35
C VAL A 113 26.72 19.70 8.36
N GLN A 114 26.82 21.02 8.41
CA GLN A 114 27.50 21.75 9.46
C GLN A 114 26.59 21.69 10.70
N ASP A 115 27.14 21.26 11.84
CA ASP A 115 26.45 21.17 13.12
C ASP A 115 25.78 22.51 13.45
N VAL A 116 24.45 22.49 13.59
CA VAL A 116 23.66 23.61 14.07
C VAL A 116 22.93 23.12 15.32
N ASP A 117 23.51 23.44 16.47
CA ASP A 117 22.83 23.46 17.76
C ASP A 117 21.71 24.50 17.70
N VAL A 118 20.46 24.05 17.67
CA VAL A 118 19.29 24.91 17.92
C VAL A 118 18.31 24.13 18.80
N ASP A 119 18.36 24.45 20.09
CA ASP A 119 17.17 24.51 20.92
C ASP A 119 16.15 25.46 20.26
N VAL A 120 14.90 25.01 20.05
CA VAL A 120 13.69 25.80 20.29
C VAL A 120 12.43 25.03 19.86
N VAL A 121 11.49 25.07 20.81
CA VAL A 121 10.07 24.77 20.81
C VAL A 121 9.32 25.43 19.64
N GLU A 122 8.56 24.66 18.84
CA GLU A 122 7.27 25.17 18.32
C GLU A 122 6.30 24.10 17.81
N ALA A 123 5.03 24.42 17.98
CA ALA A 123 3.85 23.57 17.95
C ALA A 123 3.49 23.07 16.55
N GLY A 124 3.44 21.75 16.38
CA GLY A 124 2.84 21.09 15.23
C GLY A 124 2.20 19.80 15.67
N GLY A 125 0.86 19.76 15.65
CA GLY A 125 0.01 18.70 16.19
C GLY A 125 0.59 17.29 15.98
N LYS A 126 1.13 16.74 17.06
CA LYS A 126 1.36 15.31 17.25
C LYS A 126 0.21 14.84 18.12
N VAL A 127 -0.46 13.76 17.71
CA VAL A 127 -1.41 13.06 18.58
C VAL A 127 -0.56 12.44 19.68
N ASN A 128 -0.54 13.11 20.82
CA ASN A 128 0.19 12.69 22.00
C ASN A 128 -0.63 11.60 22.69
N THR A 129 -0.20 10.34 22.58
CA THR A 129 -0.67 9.32 23.53
C THR A 129 0.13 9.51 24.82
N THR A 130 -0.45 10.26 25.76
CA THR A 130 0.14 10.52 27.07
C THR A 130 -0.03 9.29 27.96
N THR A 131 1.02 8.47 28.11
CA THR A 131 1.06 7.46 29.17
C THR A 131 1.63 8.12 30.42
N THR A 132 0.76 8.55 31.33
CA THR A 132 1.16 9.14 32.62
C THR A 132 1.59 8.02 33.56
N THR A 133 2.89 7.84 33.77
CA THR A 133 3.42 6.99 34.84
C THR A 133 3.71 7.87 36.05
N THR A 134 2.78 7.90 37.00
CA THR A 134 2.96 8.63 38.27
C THR A 134 3.80 7.77 39.22
N ALA A 135 5.08 8.09 39.37
CA ALA A 135 5.90 7.55 40.44
C ALA A 135 5.74 8.44 41.69
N THR A 136 4.88 8.02 42.63
CA THR A 136 4.70 8.71 43.91
C THR A 136 5.84 8.32 44.85
N THR A 137 6.81 9.21 45.05
CA THR A 137 7.78 9.06 46.14
C THR A 137 7.29 9.90 47.32
N ALA A 138 6.91 9.24 48.41
CA ALA A 138 6.50 9.91 49.64
C ALA A 138 7.74 10.44 50.37
N THR A 139 7.85 11.75 50.58
CA THR A 139 8.83 12.32 51.49
C THR A 139 8.27 13.58 52.17
N THR A 140 8.59 13.67 53.46
CA THR A 140 8.05 14.51 54.54
C THR A 140 8.12 16.03 54.29
N ALA A 141 7.17 16.72 54.90
CA ALA A 141 6.84 18.14 54.77
C ALA A 141 8.02 19.11 54.83
N THR A 142 8.27 19.81 53.71
CA THR A 142 8.72 21.20 53.67
C THR A 142 8.30 21.77 52.32
N THR A 143 7.74 22.98 52.31
CA THR A 143 7.19 23.70 51.15
C THR A 143 8.15 23.67 49.95
N ALA A 144 7.87 22.84 48.96
CA ALA A 144 8.64 22.72 47.72
C ALA A 144 7.71 22.95 46.53
N THR A 145 8.08 23.91 45.68
CA THR A 145 7.48 24.13 44.36
C THR A 145 7.77 22.89 43.50
N THR A 146 6.77 22.02 43.35
CA THR A 146 6.87 20.83 42.50
C THR A 146 6.95 21.25 41.03
N ALA A 147 8.16 21.34 40.49
CA ALA A 147 8.38 21.44 39.05
C ALA A 147 8.06 20.08 38.42
N THR A 148 6.81 19.90 37.98
CA THR A 148 6.40 18.73 37.20
C THR A 148 7.10 18.76 35.85
N THR A 149 8.25 18.09 35.76
CA THR A 149 8.97 17.91 34.49
C THR A 149 8.28 16.79 33.71
N THR A 150 7.29 17.16 32.89
CA THR A 150 6.60 16.24 32.01
C THR A 150 7.54 15.81 30.88
N THR A 151 8.23 14.68 31.09
CA THR A 151 9.08 14.08 30.06
C THR A 151 8.18 13.38 29.05
N THR A 152 7.89 14.05 27.93
CA THR A 152 7.07 13.51 26.85
C THR A 152 7.93 12.60 25.98
N THR A 153 8.03 11.32 26.34
CA THR A 153 8.74 10.33 25.52
C THR A 153 7.92 10.03 24.26
N THR A 154 8.27 10.68 23.15
CA THR A 154 7.61 10.44 21.85
C THR A 154 8.20 9.18 21.23
N THR A 155 7.53 8.03 21.39
CA THR A 155 7.91 6.81 20.67
C THR A 155 7.50 6.93 19.21
N THR A 156 8.47 7.23 18.34
CA THR A 156 8.26 7.25 16.90
C THR A 156 8.33 5.81 16.41
N ILE A 157 7.19 5.20 16.06
CA ILE A 157 7.17 3.84 15.51
C ILE A 157 7.75 3.90 14.10
N GLN A 158 9.01 3.48 13.96
CA GLN A 158 9.68 3.38 12.67
C GLN A 158 9.37 2.01 12.06
N TYR A 159 8.53 1.98 11.03
CA TYR A 159 8.24 0.74 10.31
C TYR A 159 9.45 0.32 9.47
N SER A 160 9.85 -0.95 9.60
CA SER A 160 10.89 -1.54 8.76
C SER A 160 10.41 -1.61 7.31
N PRO A 161 11.22 -1.22 6.30
CA PRO A 161 10.85 -1.31 4.88
C PRO A 161 10.38 -2.70 4.46
N LYS A 162 10.90 -3.75 5.11
CA LYS A 162 10.50 -5.14 4.87
C LYS A 162 9.05 -5.38 5.25
N THR A 163 8.63 -4.90 6.42
CA THR A 163 7.25 -5.04 6.91
C THR A 163 6.28 -4.35 5.97
N VAL A 164 6.63 -3.16 5.48
CA VAL A 164 5.78 -2.43 4.53
C VAL A 164 5.62 -3.21 3.24
N PHE A 165 6.72 -3.73 2.69
CA PHE A 165 6.67 -4.53 1.48
C PHE A 165 5.80 -5.79 1.64
N PHE A 166 5.97 -6.55 2.73
CA PHE A 166 5.14 -7.73 2.98
C PHE A 166 3.67 -7.38 3.20
N SER A 167 3.38 -6.28 3.90
CA SER A 167 2.01 -5.80 4.07
C SER A 167 1.38 -5.43 2.73
N SER A 168 2.09 -4.68 1.88
CA SER A 168 1.60 -4.32 0.54
C SER A 168 1.42 -5.54 -0.36
N LEU A 169 2.34 -6.51 -0.28
CA LEU A 169 2.24 -7.75 -1.04
C LEU A 169 1.05 -8.60 -0.61
N LEU A 170 0.83 -8.74 0.71
CA LEU A 170 -0.29 -9.48 1.27
C LEU A 170 -1.63 -8.83 0.95
N ASN A 171 -1.70 -7.50 0.95
CA ASN A 171 -2.93 -6.81 0.57
C ASN A 171 -3.25 -7.09 -0.89
N ALA A 172 -2.31 -6.81 -1.78
CA ALA A 172 -2.54 -6.98 -3.21
C ALA A 172 -2.71 -8.45 -3.64
N CYS A 173 -2.51 -9.43 -2.74
CA CYS A 173 -2.80 -10.84 -3.04
C CYS A 173 -4.29 -11.10 -3.27
N ASP A 174 -5.20 -10.27 -2.79
CA ASP A 174 -6.63 -10.38 -3.11
C ASP A 174 -6.90 -10.21 -4.62
N GLU A 175 -6.08 -9.41 -5.30
CA GLU A 175 -6.09 -9.24 -6.77
C GLU A 175 -5.78 -10.53 -7.53
N LEU A 176 -5.09 -11.51 -6.90
CA LEU A 176 -4.90 -12.84 -7.47
C LEU A 176 -6.22 -13.59 -7.67
N CYS A 177 -7.30 -13.22 -6.99
CA CYS A 177 -8.62 -13.81 -7.21
C CYS A 177 -9.29 -13.24 -8.48
N TYR A 178 -8.96 -12.01 -8.88
CA TYR A 178 -9.63 -11.30 -9.98
C TYR A 178 -8.86 -11.39 -11.29
N PHE A 179 -7.53 -11.29 -11.27
CA PHE A 179 -6.72 -11.23 -12.49
C PHE A 179 -6.68 -12.54 -13.29
N PRO A 180 -6.52 -13.74 -12.70
CA PRO A 180 -6.49 -14.98 -13.47
C PRO A 180 -7.79 -15.24 -14.24
N PRO A 181 -9.02 -15.09 -13.68
CA PRO A 181 -10.25 -15.20 -14.45
C PRO A 181 -10.34 -14.21 -15.62
N LEU A 182 -9.91 -12.96 -15.41
CA LEU A 182 -9.88 -11.93 -16.45
C LEU A 182 -8.93 -12.33 -17.60
N LEU A 183 -7.75 -12.86 -17.27
CA LEU A 183 -6.75 -13.32 -18.24
C LEU A 183 -7.18 -14.61 -18.97
N VAL A 184 -7.80 -15.55 -18.25
CA VAL A 184 -8.32 -16.80 -18.82
C VAL A 184 -9.46 -16.55 -19.81
N SER A 185 -10.24 -15.49 -19.63
CA SER A 185 -11.32 -15.12 -20.56
C SER A 185 -10.85 -14.80 -21.98
N GLN A 186 -9.53 -14.67 -22.22
CA GLN A 186 -8.88 -14.30 -23.49
C GLN A 186 -9.34 -12.97 -24.10
N LYS A 187 -10.20 -12.20 -23.43
CA LYS A 187 -10.68 -10.91 -23.93
C LYS A 187 -9.67 -9.79 -23.70
N ILE A 188 -8.73 -9.98 -22.78
CA ILE A 188 -7.81 -8.96 -22.29
C ILE A 188 -6.37 -9.46 -22.50
N LEU A 189 -5.56 -8.67 -23.22
CA LEU A 189 -4.13 -8.93 -23.38
C LEU A 189 -3.39 -8.60 -22.08
N LEU A 190 -2.29 -9.32 -21.81
CA LEU A 190 -1.40 -9.03 -20.68
C LEU A 190 -0.94 -7.56 -20.66
N PHE A 191 -0.67 -7.02 -21.85
CA PHE A 191 -0.29 -5.63 -22.03
C PHE A 191 -1.41 -4.68 -21.57
N ASP A 192 -2.66 -4.91 -21.96
CA ASP A 192 -3.81 -4.08 -21.59
C ASP A 192 -4.00 -4.09 -20.06
N LEU A 193 -3.84 -5.27 -19.42
CA LEU A 193 -3.93 -5.42 -17.98
C LEU A 193 -2.77 -4.72 -17.23
N SER A 194 -1.53 -4.96 -17.64
CA SER A 194 -0.35 -4.36 -16.98
C SER A 194 -0.34 -2.83 -17.13
N PHE A 195 -0.74 -2.31 -18.29
CA PHE A 195 -0.83 -0.88 -18.53
C PHE A 195 -2.00 -0.25 -17.75
N GLY A 196 -3.18 -0.89 -17.74
CA GLY A 196 -4.31 -0.47 -16.91
C GLY A 196 -3.97 -0.43 -15.42
N ALA A 197 -3.28 -1.46 -14.93
CA ALA A 197 -2.80 -1.54 -13.56
C ALA A 197 -1.77 -0.45 -13.24
N LEU A 198 -0.83 -0.17 -14.15
CA LEU A 198 0.15 0.91 -13.99
C LEU A 198 -0.55 2.27 -13.86
N LEU A 199 -1.51 2.55 -14.75
CA LEU A 199 -2.31 3.78 -14.70
C LEU A 199 -3.10 3.88 -13.40
N ALA A 200 -3.72 2.79 -12.95
CA ALA A 200 -4.44 2.75 -11.68
C ALA A 200 -3.51 3.08 -10.51
N CYS A 201 -2.32 2.46 -10.42
CA CYS A 201 -1.35 2.76 -9.36
C CYS A 201 -0.88 4.21 -9.39
N VAL A 202 -0.58 4.77 -10.58
CA VAL A 202 -0.15 6.17 -10.71
C VAL A 202 -1.27 7.12 -10.28
N SER A 203 -2.51 6.87 -10.69
CA SER A 203 -3.68 7.63 -10.25
C SER A 203 -3.88 7.55 -8.75
N ILE A 204 -3.80 6.37 -8.15
CA ILE A 204 -3.91 6.16 -6.70
C ILE A 204 -2.82 6.95 -5.98
N ILE A 205 -1.55 6.81 -6.36
CA ILE A 205 -0.45 7.55 -5.74
C ILE A 205 -0.65 9.05 -5.89
N PHE A 206 -1.11 9.53 -7.05
CA PHE A 206 -1.37 10.94 -7.28
C PHE A 206 -2.52 11.46 -6.40
N ILE A 207 -3.64 10.74 -6.35
CA ILE A 207 -4.81 11.09 -5.52
C ILE A 207 -4.42 11.07 -4.05
N VAL A 208 -3.79 10.00 -3.57
CA VAL A 208 -3.33 9.85 -2.19
C VAL A 208 -2.34 10.96 -1.85
N SER A 209 -1.33 11.20 -2.69
CA SER A 209 -0.32 12.24 -2.41
C SER A 209 -0.90 13.64 -2.42
N THR A 210 -1.85 13.95 -3.31
CA THR A 210 -2.41 15.31 -3.47
C THR A 210 -3.55 15.58 -2.49
N CYS A 211 -4.47 14.62 -2.34
CA CYS A 211 -5.62 14.74 -1.46
C CYS A 211 -5.20 14.60 0.01
N LEU A 212 -4.40 13.60 0.38
CA LEU A 212 -4.00 13.44 1.79
C LEU A 212 -3.12 14.59 2.28
N ALA A 213 -2.28 15.17 1.42
CA ALA A 213 -1.51 16.37 1.77
C ALA A 213 -2.41 17.56 2.15
N ARG A 214 -3.60 17.66 1.56
CA ARG A 214 -4.58 18.72 1.87
C ARG A 214 -5.52 18.34 3.00
N CYS A 215 -5.72 17.04 3.23
CA CYS A 215 -6.80 16.52 4.06
C CYS A 215 -6.30 15.82 5.33
N ARG A 216 -5.31 16.40 6.02
CA ARG A 216 -4.76 15.85 7.28
C ARG A 216 -5.86 15.52 8.31
N LYS A 217 -6.92 16.34 8.39
CA LYS A 217 -8.08 16.09 9.26
C LYS A 217 -8.91 14.87 8.84
N LEU A 218 -9.03 14.59 7.53
CA LEU A 218 -9.76 13.41 7.05
C LEU A 218 -8.95 12.13 7.31
N VAL A 219 -7.63 12.18 7.30
CA VAL A 219 -6.77 11.05 7.70
C VAL A 219 -7.10 10.63 9.14
N GLU A 220 -7.12 11.58 10.07
CA GLU A 220 -7.43 11.31 11.48
C GLU A 220 -8.86 10.76 11.68
N ILE A 221 -9.82 11.17 10.84
CA ILE A 221 -11.19 10.65 10.85
C ILE A 221 -11.24 9.24 10.23
N SER A 222 -10.55 9.03 9.12
CA SER A 222 -10.52 7.76 8.39
C SER A 222 -9.91 6.64 9.23
N GLU A 223 -8.81 6.92 9.95
CA GLU A 223 -8.19 5.97 10.88
C GLU A 223 -9.17 5.55 11.98
N ARG A 224 -9.99 6.48 12.48
CA ARG A 224 -11.03 6.15 13.47
C ARG A 224 -12.16 5.32 12.87
N ILE A 225 -12.59 5.63 11.65
CA ILE A 225 -13.70 4.93 10.97
C ILE A 225 -13.32 3.48 10.64
N GLN A 226 -12.12 3.23 10.11
CA GLN A 226 -11.68 1.86 9.78
C GLN A 226 -11.59 0.99 11.03
N LEU A 227 -11.03 1.54 12.11
CA LEU A 227 -10.96 0.84 13.39
C LEU A 227 -12.36 0.51 13.93
N LEU A 228 -13.29 1.48 13.89
CA LEU A 228 -14.68 1.27 14.30
C LEU A 228 -15.43 0.27 13.41
N GLY A 229 -15.17 0.30 12.09
CA GLY A 229 -15.77 -0.63 11.14
C GLY A 229 -15.36 -2.06 11.40
N VAL A 230 -14.05 -2.32 11.52
CA VAL A 230 -13.51 -3.66 11.83
C VAL A 230 -14.01 -4.13 13.20
N LEU A 231 -13.97 -3.27 14.22
CA LEU A 231 -14.46 -3.60 15.55
C LEU A 231 -15.97 -3.89 15.55
N GLY A 232 -16.75 -3.15 14.77
CA GLY A 232 -18.20 -3.33 14.62
C GLY A 232 -18.55 -4.65 13.95
N VAL A 233 -17.87 -5.02 12.85
CA VAL A 233 -18.06 -6.31 12.18
C VAL A 233 -17.68 -7.46 13.10
N LEU A 234 -16.53 -7.37 13.80
CA LEU A 234 -16.09 -8.39 14.74
C LEU A 234 -17.07 -8.56 15.90
N ALA A 235 -17.55 -7.46 16.48
CA ALA A 235 -18.55 -7.47 17.54
C ALA A 235 -19.88 -8.09 17.05
N LEU A 236 -20.31 -7.78 15.83
CA LEU A 236 -21.51 -8.36 15.23
C LEU A 236 -21.36 -9.87 15.04
N SER A 237 -20.23 -10.33 14.49
CA SER A 237 -19.93 -11.76 14.31
C SER A 237 -19.97 -12.52 15.63
N LEU A 238 -19.35 -11.99 16.68
CA LEU A 238 -19.36 -12.58 18.03
C LEU A 238 -20.77 -12.61 18.64
N THR A 239 -21.57 -11.56 18.39
CA THR A 239 -22.96 -11.50 18.88
C THR A 239 -23.83 -12.55 18.19
N ILE A 240 -23.63 -12.78 16.88
CA ILE A 240 -24.35 -13.80 16.11
C ILE A 240 -23.98 -15.21 16.60
N GLU A 241 -22.70 -15.49 16.87
CA GLU A 241 -22.28 -16.78 17.45
C GLU A 241 -22.87 -17.00 18.84
N ALA A 242 -22.80 -16.01 19.72
CA ALA A 242 -23.39 -16.10 21.06
C ALA A 242 -24.91 -16.34 21.00
N ALA A 243 -25.63 -15.66 20.10
CA ALA A 243 -27.05 -15.88 19.90
C ALA A 243 -27.35 -17.30 19.36
N ARG A 244 -26.51 -17.81 18.45
CA ARG A 244 -26.64 -19.18 17.92
C ARG A 244 -26.44 -20.22 19.01
N ASP A 245 -25.50 -20.01 19.92
CA ASP A 245 -25.24 -20.94 21.03
C ASP A 245 -26.40 -20.98 22.02
N VAL A 246 -27.02 -19.84 22.32
CA VAL A 246 -28.23 -19.78 23.19
C VAL A 246 -29.43 -20.48 22.57
N ILE A 247 -29.61 -20.41 21.25
CA ILE A 247 -30.73 -21.11 20.56
C ILE A 247 -30.52 -22.63 20.55
N ARG A 248 -29.27 -23.09 20.62
CA ARG A 248 -28.92 -24.52 20.61
C ARG A 248 -28.95 -25.18 21.99
N SER A 249 -28.91 -24.40 23.08
CA SER A 249 -29.04 -24.89 24.46
C SER A 249 -30.49 -25.02 24.90
#